data_AF-G8RI35-F1
#
_entry.id   AF-G8RI35-F1
#
_cell.length_a   1.000
_cell.length_b   1.000
_cell.length_c   1.000
_cell.angle_alpha   90.00
_cell.angle_beta   90.00
_cell.angle_gamma   90.00
#
_symmetry.space_group_name_H-M   'P 1'
#
loop_
_entity.id
_entity.type
_entity.pdbx_description
1 polymer ?
#
loop_
_entity_poly.entity_id
_entity_poly.type
_entity_poly.pdbx_seq_one_letter_code
_entity_poly.pdbx_strand_id
1 'polypeptide(L)' 'MGDMGKLQAIDRQLELLSAVSASIRRLGGHPDTSLIDELLDERWECQWQLRDVPATVTAGHGPAAFRDAG' A
#
# COMPACT_ATOMS: atom_id res chain seq x y z
N MET A 1 10.47 -1.77 5.97
CA MET A 1 9.47 -0.71 6.23
C MET A 1 9.17 0.02 4.91
N GLY A 2 8.84 -0.74 3.84
CA GLY A 2 8.92 -0.27 2.45
C GLY A 2 7.57 0.05 1.80
N ASP A 3 6.60 -0.86 1.88
CA ASP A 3 5.37 -0.73 1.06
C ASP A 3 4.13 -0.36 1.87
N MET A 4 4.08 -0.74 3.15
CA MET A 4 2.92 -0.44 4.01
C MET A 4 2.84 1.04 4.40
N GLY A 5 3.98 1.70 4.60
CA GLY A 5 4.03 3.15 4.86
C GLY A 5 3.67 3.97 3.61
N LYS A 6 4.01 3.46 2.42
CA LYS A 6 3.64 4.07 1.14
C LYS A 6 2.12 3.96 0.92
N LEU A 7 1.52 2.79 1.16
CA LEU A 7 0.07 2.61 1.05
C LEU A 7 -0.70 3.54 1.98
N GLN A 8 -0.26 3.70 3.24
CA GLN A 8 -0.86 4.63 4.20
C GLN A 8 -0.74 6.09 3.75
N ALA A 9 0.37 6.48 3.13
CA ALA A 9 0.54 7.83 2.59
C ALA A 9 -0.42 8.09 1.42
N ILE A 10 -0.58 7.12 0.51
CA ILE A 10 -1.53 7.20 -0.62
C ILE A 10 -2.98 7.30 -0.11
N ASP A 11 -3.37 6.46 0.85
CA ASP A 11 -4.70 6.52 1.48
C ASP A 11 -4.96 7.91 2.08
N ARG A 12 -3.96 8.49 2.76
CA ARG A 12 -4.10 9.83 3.35
C ARG A 12 -4.22 10.94 2.30
N GLN A 13 -3.50 10.83 1.19
CA GLN A 13 -3.61 11.78 0.08
C GLN A 13 -4.98 11.71 -0.59
N LEU A 14 -5.50 10.50 -0.82
CA LEU A 14 -6.84 10.28 -1.37
C LEU A 14 -7.94 10.89 -0.50
N GLU A 15 -7.86 10.73 0.83
CA GLU A 15 -8.80 11.36 1.76
C GLU A 15 -8.81 12.89 1.62
N LEU A 16 -7.63 13.51 1.58
CA LEU A 16 -7.49 14.96 1.49
C LEU A 16 -7.99 15.49 0.15
N LEU A 17 -7.58 14.86 -0.96
CA LEU A 17 -7.98 15.26 -2.31
C LEU A 17 -9.49 15.07 -2.52
N SER A 18 -10.08 14.03 -1.94
CA SER A 18 -11.53 13.82 -1.94
C SER A 18 -12.27 14.94 -1.19
N ALA A 19 -11.78 15.32 0.01
CA ALA A 19 -12.36 16.42 0.78
C ALA A 19 -12.24 17.78 0.07
N VAL A 20 -11.10 18.05 -0.56
CA VAL A 20 -10.87 19.27 -1.35
C VAL A 20 -11.77 19.28 -2.59
N SER A 21 -11.85 18.17 -3.31
CA SER A 21 -12.73 18.04 -4.48
C SER A 21 -14.19 18.25 -4.13
N ALA A 22 -14.67 17.68 -3.02
CA ALA A 22 -16.02 17.90 -2.52
C ALA A 22 -16.27 19.38 -2.17
N SER A 23 -15.27 20.07 -1.62
CA SER A 23 -15.36 21.50 -1.28
C SER A 23 -15.43 22.36 -2.55
N ILE A 24 -14.62 22.07 -3.56
CA ILE A 24 -14.65 22.77 -4.86
C ILE A 24 -16.01 22.58 -5.53
N ARG A 25 -16.56 21.37 -5.55
CA ARG A 25 -17.91 21.10 -6.09
C ARG A 25 -19.00 21.87 -5.35
N ARG A 26 -18.91 21.97 -4.02
CA ARG A 26 -19.87 22.76 -3.20
C ARG A 26 -19.83 24.25 -3.52
N LEU A 27 -18.67 24.77 -3.90
CA LEU A 27 -18.50 26.15 -4.36
C LEU A 27 -18.92 26.36 -5.83
N GLY A 28 -19.42 25.31 -6.50
CA GLY A 28 -19.83 25.36 -7.91
C GLY A 28 -18.69 25.17 -8.92
N GLY A 29 -17.50 24.80 -8.45
CA GLY A 29 -16.35 24.51 -9.30
C GLY A 29 -16.33 23.06 -9.82
N HIS A 30 -15.48 22.82 -10.81
CA HIS A 30 -15.21 21.48 -11.32
C HIS A 30 -13.78 21.08 -10.91
N PRO A 31 -13.59 20.29 -9.84
CA PRO A 31 -12.27 19.88 -9.42
C PRO A 31 -11.68 18.91 -10.45
N ASP A 32 -10.39 19.07 -10.73
CA ASP A 32 -9.61 18.10 -11.48
C ASP A 32 -9.41 16.84 -10.62
N THR A 33 -9.81 15.68 -11.15
CA THR A 33 -9.70 14.39 -10.49
C THR A 33 -8.58 13.50 -11.04
N SER A 34 -7.81 13.98 -12.02
CA SER A 34 -6.69 13.23 -12.63
C SER A 34 -5.74 12.65 -11.58
N LEU A 35 -5.31 13.48 -10.61
CA LEU A 35 -4.43 13.04 -9.53
C LEU A 35 -5.09 12.00 -8.59
N ILE A 36 -6.41 12.04 -8.41
CA ILE A 36 -7.12 11.03 -7.62
C ILE A 36 -7.09 9.69 -8.35
N ASP A 37 -7.32 9.70 -9.67
CA ASP A 37 -7.31 8.50 -10.50
C ASP A 37 -5.89 7.87 -10.53
N GLU A 38 -4.84 8.68 -10.70
CA GLU A 38 -3.44 8.22 -10.64
C GLU A 38 -3.08 7.59 -9.28
N LEU A 39 -3.53 8.19 -8.17
CA LEU A 39 -3.27 7.65 -6.82
C LEU A 39 -4.07 6.37 -6.55
N LEU A 40 -5.25 6.19 -7.14
CA LEU A 40 -6.01 4.95 -7.06
C LEU A 40 -5.31 3.81 -7.80
N ASP A 41 -4.73 4.10 -8.96
CA ASP A 41 -3.92 3.14 -9.71
C ASP A 41 -2.65 2.75 -8.93
N GLU A 42 -1.91 3.73 -8.39
CA GLU A 42 -0.71 3.45 -7.59
C GLU A 42 -1.06 2.65 -6.31
N ARG A 43 -2.20 2.96 -5.67
CA ARG A 43 -2.72 2.19 -4.54
C ARG A 43 -2.98 0.74 -4.91
N TRP A 44 -3.60 0.51 -6.07
CA TRP A 44 -3.88 -0.83 -6.58
C TRP A 44 -2.58 -1.59 -6.81
N GLU A 45 -1.59 -0.99 -7.48
CA GLU A 45 -0.28 -1.61 -7.69
C GLU A 45 0.44 -1.95 -6.38
N CYS A 46 0.43 -1.05 -5.40
CA CYS A 46 1.01 -1.31 -4.08
C CYS A 46 0.30 -2.47 -3.37
N GLN A 47 -1.04 -2.52 -3.46
CA GLN A 47 -1.83 -3.59 -2.86
C GLN A 47 -1.55 -4.96 -3.51
N TRP A 48 -1.38 -4.99 -4.84
CA TRP A 48 -1.00 -6.21 -5.56
C TRP A 48 0.39 -6.69 -5.16
N GLN A 49 1.38 -5.79 -5.11
CA GLN A 49 2.74 -6.13 -4.70
C GLN A 49 2.80 -6.69 -3.26
N LEU A 50 2.01 -6.13 -2.33
CA LEU A 50 1.87 -6.63 -0.97
C LEU A 50 1.21 -8.02 -0.90
N ARG A 51 0.29 -8.32 -1.81
CA ARG A 51 -0.42 -9.61 -1.89
C ARG A 51 0.40 -10.71 -2.55
N ASP A 52 1.25 -10.34 -3.52
CA ASP A 52 2.14 -11.24 -4.24
C ASP A 52 3.47 -11.51 -3.52
N VAL A 53 3.71 -10.94 -2.34
CA VAL A 53 4.79 -11.42 -1.45
C VAL A 53 4.44 -12.87 -1.07
N PRO A 54 5.16 -13.88 -1.60
CA PRO A 54 4.91 -15.24 -1.18
C PRO A 54 5.26 -15.31 0.31
N ALA A 55 4.57 -16.16 1.07
CA ALA A 55 4.90 -16.49 2.45
C ALA A 55 6.24 -17.24 2.58
N THR A 56 7.31 -16.76 1.94
CA THR A 56 8.66 -17.35 1.90
C THR A 56 9.48 -17.08 3.15
N VAL A 57 8.88 -16.58 4.23
CA VAL A 57 9.55 -16.42 5.54
C VAL A 57 8.85 -17.23 6.62
N THR A 58 8.52 -18.50 6.35
CA THR A 58 8.34 -19.50 7.42
C THR A 58 8.66 -20.92 6.92
N ALA A 59 9.81 -21.09 6.25
CA ALA A 59 10.37 -22.41 5.99
C ALA A 59 11.89 -22.32 6.09
N GLY A 60 12.45 -22.77 7.23
CA GLY A 60 13.90 -22.98 7.36
C GLY A 60 14.63 -22.17 8.43
N HIS A 61 14.11 -22.10 9.66
CA HIS A 61 14.99 -21.99 10.82
C HIS A 61 14.52 -22.93 11.93
N GLY A 62 14.65 -24.24 11.67
CA GLY A 62 14.66 -25.23 12.74
C GLY A 62 15.98 -25.08 13.50
N PRO A 63 15.96 -24.86 14.83
CA PRO A 63 17.18 -24.74 15.61
C PRO A 63 17.93 -26.07 15.64
N ALA A 64 19.26 -25.97 15.61
CA ALA A 64 20.21 -27.08 15.66
C ALA A 64 19.95 -28.06 16.81
N ALA A 65 20.12 -29.36 16.54
CA ALA A 65 20.42 -30.36 17.55
C ALA A 65 21.39 -31.42 17.01
N PHE A 66 22.65 -31.28 17.44
CA PHE A 66 23.66 -32.31 17.73
C PHE A 66 23.26 -33.79 17.50
N ARG A 67 24.03 -34.50 16.66
CA ARG A 67 24.92 -35.61 17.07
C ARG A 67 25.69 -36.17 15.87
N ASP A 68 27.00 -35.96 15.88
CA ASP A 68 27.98 -36.74 15.14
C ASP A 68 28.78 -37.60 16.15
N ALA A 69 29.39 -38.68 15.65
CA ALA A 69 30.19 -39.72 16.29
C ALA A 69 29.46 -40.96 16.83
N GLY A 70 29.43 -41.99 15.97
CA GLY A 70 29.39 -43.41 16.30
C GLY A 70 30.31 -44.17 15.36
#